data_AF-D4CC67-F1
#
_entry.id   AF-D4CC67-F1
#
_cell.length_a   1.000
_cell.length_b   1.000
_cell.length_c   1.000
_cell.angle_alpha   90.00
_cell.angle_beta   90.00
_cell.angle_gamma   90.00
#
_symmetry.space_group_name_H-M   'P 1'
#
loop_
_entity.id
_entity.type
_entity.pdbx_description
1 polymer ?
#
loop_
_entity_poly.entity_id
_entity_poly.type
_entity_poly.pdbx_seq_one_letter_code
_entity_poly.pdbx_strand_id
1 'polypeptide(L)'
;MKKIKRQGTEGKRRTGLQASVTVEASIVMAVVLFTCAAILGEGFRVHERTAGMLILMDAAEMAQTGIDRESSIRECEEWANRALRSYYRLGGSSISIEKKGENLTGVFTNIQGQEEGTVSIKRFEPQKFLRIVRAIGI
;
A
#
# COMPACT_ATOMS: atom_id res chain seq x y z
N MET A 1 50.12 43.87 -31.63
CA MET A 1 49.00 43.94 -30.65
C MET A 1 47.91 42.89 -30.93
N LYS A 2 48.16 41.58 -30.74
CA LYS A 2 47.19 40.49 -31.08
C LYS A 2 46.80 39.57 -29.90
N LYS A 3 47.33 39.81 -28.69
CA LYS A 3 47.12 38.93 -27.51
C LYS A 3 45.83 39.22 -26.72
N ILE A 4 45.28 40.42 -26.80
CA ILE A 4 44.15 40.87 -25.94
C ILE A 4 42.80 40.25 -26.39
N LYS A 5 42.59 40.00 -27.69
CA LYS A 5 41.33 39.40 -28.20
C LYS A 5 41.18 37.90 -27.88
N ARG A 6 42.28 37.14 -27.68
CA ARG A 6 42.21 35.69 -27.41
C ARG A 6 41.70 35.40 -25.99
N GLN A 7 42.12 36.18 -25.00
CA GLN A 7 41.71 35.99 -23.60
C GLN A 7 40.20 36.19 -23.36
N GLY A 8 39.57 37.18 -24.01
CA GLY A 8 38.11 37.40 -23.90
C GLY A 8 37.26 36.30 -24.55
N THR A 9 37.81 35.60 -25.53
CA THR A 9 37.10 34.52 -26.26
C THR A 9 37.18 33.19 -25.50
N GLU A 10 38.30 32.93 -24.83
CA GLU A 10 38.49 31.76 -23.96
C GLU A 10 37.64 31.82 -22.68
N GLY A 11 37.51 33.00 -22.06
CA GLY A 11 36.62 33.20 -20.91
C GLY A 11 35.15 32.94 -21.23
N LYS A 12 34.64 33.45 -22.36
CA LYS A 12 33.28 33.19 -22.85
C LYS A 12 33.03 31.71 -23.21
N ARG A 13 34.04 31.00 -23.74
CA ARG A 13 33.94 29.57 -24.02
C ARG A 13 33.87 28.73 -22.73
N ARG A 14 34.64 29.10 -21.70
CA ARG A 14 34.63 28.39 -20.40
C ARG A 14 33.31 28.57 -19.66
N THR A 15 32.75 29.78 -19.63
CA THR A 15 31.44 30.03 -19.02
C THR A 15 30.31 29.37 -19.80
N GLY A 16 30.38 29.35 -21.14
CA GLY A 16 29.45 28.61 -21.98
C GLY A 16 29.51 27.08 -21.75
N LEU A 17 30.70 26.51 -21.62
CA LEU A 17 30.86 25.09 -21.27
C LEU A 17 30.31 24.78 -19.88
N GLN A 18 30.61 25.60 -18.87
CA GLN A 18 30.07 25.41 -17.51
C GLN A 18 28.55 25.50 -17.48
N ALA A 19 27.96 26.46 -18.19
CA ALA A 19 26.51 26.58 -18.30
C ALA A 19 25.89 25.35 -19.00
N SER A 20 26.51 24.85 -20.08
CA SER A 20 26.06 23.63 -20.77
C SER A 20 26.11 22.41 -19.84
N VAL A 21 27.20 22.25 -19.08
CA VAL A 21 27.37 21.13 -18.14
C VAL A 21 26.36 21.21 -17.00
N THR A 22 26.04 22.40 -16.49
CA THR A 22 25.02 22.56 -15.44
C THR A 22 23.61 22.21 -15.95
N VAL A 23 23.28 22.56 -17.19
CA VAL A 23 21.99 22.21 -17.81
C VAL A 23 21.91 20.70 -18.07
N GLU A 24 22.97 20.09 -18.58
CA GLU A 24 23.01 18.64 -18.78
C GLU A 24 22.91 17.89 -17.46
N ALA A 25 23.62 18.34 -16.42
CA ALA A 25 23.56 17.75 -15.09
C ALA A 25 22.17 17.90 -14.45
N SER A 26 21.49 19.03 -14.63
CA SER A 26 20.14 19.23 -14.08
C SER A 26 19.10 18.34 -14.77
N ILE A 27 19.24 18.09 -16.07
CA ILE A 27 18.39 17.15 -16.81
C ILE A 27 18.61 15.72 -16.30
N VAL A 28 19.87 15.29 -16.13
CA VAL A 28 20.17 13.96 -15.56
C VAL A 28 19.56 13.84 -14.17
N MET A 29 19.73 14.86 -13.32
CA MET A 29 19.17 14.85 -11.97
C MET A 29 17.64 14.82 -11.99
N ALA A 30 17.00 15.53 -12.92
CA ALA A 30 15.54 15.50 -13.09
C ALA A 30 15.04 14.10 -13.47
N VAL A 31 15.72 13.41 -14.39
CA VAL A 31 15.37 12.03 -14.79
C VAL A 31 15.55 11.06 -13.61
N VAL A 32 16.63 11.20 -12.85
CA VAL A 32 16.89 10.37 -11.66
C VAL A 32 15.79 10.59 -10.61
N LEU A 33 15.50 11.84 -10.26
CA LEU A 33 14.46 12.17 -9.29
C LEU A 33 13.07 11.70 -9.74
N PHE A 34 12.75 11.84 -11.02
CA PHE A 34 11.49 11.34 -11.58
C PHE A 34 11.40 9.82 -11.46
N THR A 35 12.48 9.10 -11.78
CA THR A 35 12.54 7.65 -11.64
C THR A 35 12.40 7.21 -10.19
N CYS A 36 13.10 7.88 -9.26
CA CYS A 36 12.94 7.63 -7.83
C CYS A 36 11.51 7.87 -7.36
N ALA A 37 10.87 8.96 -7.81
CA ALA A 37 9.48 9.25 -7.48
C ALA A 37 8.53 8.16 -7.99
N ALA A 38 8.73 7.66 -9.21
CA ALA A 38 7.94 6.56 -9.77
C ALA A 38 8.09 5.27 -8.95
N ILE A 39 9.32 4.90 -8.57
CA ILE A 39 9.58 3.72 -7.74
C ILE A 39 8.94 3.86 -6.36
N LEU A 40 9.08 5.03 -5.72
CA LEU A 40 8.46 5.29 -4.42
C LEU A 40 6.94 5.19 -4.52
N GLY A 41 6.33 5.76 -5.56
CA GLY A 41 4.88 5.69 -5.78
C GLY A 41 4.36 4.25 -5.83
N GLU A 42 5.00 3.40 -6.63
CA GLU A 42 4.65 1.97 -6.71
C GLU A 42 4.94 1.22 -5.40
N GLY A 43 6.05 1.53 -4.74
CA GLY A 43 6.40 0.94 -3.44
C GLY A 43 5.37 1.25 -2.36
N PHE A 44 4.90 2.49 -2.27
CA PHE A 44 3.84 2.88 -1.35
C PHE A 44 2.52 2.15 -1.67
N ARG A 45 2.19 1.99 -2.94
CA ARG A 45 0.97 1.26 -3.36
C ARG A 45 0.99 -0.21 -2.93
N VAL A 46 2.11 -0.89 -3.12
CA VAL A 46 2.28 -2.29 -2.69
C VAL A 46 2.25 -2.40 -1.16
N HIS A 47 2.89 -1.47 -0.46
CA HIS A 47 2.88 -1.43 0.99
C HIS A 47 1.47 -1.20 1.54
N GLU A 48 0.71 -0.25 0.98
CA GLU A 48 -0.69 0.00 1.33
C GLU A 48 -1.57 -1.23 1.14
N ARG A 49 -1.47 -1.88 -0.02
CA ARG A 49 -2.18 -3.13 -0.28
C ARG A 49 -1.84 -4.21 0.74
N THR A 50 -0.56 -4.39 1.03
CA THR A 50 -0.09 -5.46 1.92
C THR A 50 -0.55 -5.23 3.36
N ALA A 51 -0.40 -4.02 3.88
CA ALA A 51 -0.86 -3.67 5.23
C ALA A 51 -2.39 -3.68 5.33
N GLY A 52 -3.09 -3.16 4.32
CA GLY A 52 -4.55 -3.20 4.26
C GLY A 52 -5.09 -4.62 4.28
N MET A 53 -4.44 -5.54 3.56
CA MET A 53 -4.77 -6.97 3.59
C MET A 53 -4.49 -7.62 4.95
N LEU A 54 -3.38 -7.27 5.62
CA LEU A 54 -3.09 -7.77 6.97
C LEU A 54 -4.12 -7.30 7.99
N ILE A 55 -4.49 -6.01 7.95
CA ILE A 55 -5.52 -5.44 8.83
C ILE A 55 -6.88 -6.11 8.54
N LEU A 56 -7.20 -6.34 7.27
CA LEU A 56 -8.42 -7.05 6.88
C LEU A 56 -8.45 -8.48 7.40
N MET A 57 -7.32 -9.20 7.31
CA MET A 57 -7.22 -10.57 7.81
C MET A 57 -7.39 -10.62 9.33
N ASP A 58 -6.72 -9.74 10.06
CA ASP A 58 -6.83 -9.64 11.53
C ASP A 58 -8.27 -9.30 11.95
N ALA A 59 -8.90 -8.33 11.28
CA ALA A 59 -10.29 -7.99 11.53
C ALA A 59 -11.26 -9.13 11.21
N ALA A 60 -10.98 -9.91 10.16
CA ALA A 60 -11.77 -11.08 9.80
C ALA A 60 -11.60 -12.22 10.83
N GLU A 61 -10.40 -12.42 11.39
CA GLU A 61 -10.14 -13.37 12.47
C GLU A 61 -10.80 -12.95 13.80
N MET A 62 -10.74 -11.65 14.14
CA MET A 62 -11.48 -11.09 15.28
C MET A 62 -12.99 -11.27 15.11
N ALA A 63 -13.51 -10.98 13.92
CA ALA A 63 -14.92 -11.19 13.62
C ALA A 63 -15.30 -12.68 13.68
N GLN A 64 -14.36 -13.59 13.40
CA GLN A 64 -14.57 -15.04 13.46
C GLN A 64 -14.60 -15.59 14.90
N THR A 65 -13.80 -15.02 15.79
CA THR A 65 -13.75 -15.41 17.20
C THR A 65 -14.90 -14.79 18.01
N GLY A 66 -15.39 -13.62 17.60
CA GLY A 66 -16.52 -12.91 18.21
C GLY A 66 -17.92 -13.24 17.66
N ILE A 67 -18.09 -14.26 16.79
CA ILE A 67 -19.31 -14.53 15.99
C ILE A 67 -20.61 -14.67 16.81
N ASP A 68 -20.57 -14.78 18.13
CA ASP A 68 -21.80 -14.91 18.93
C ASP A 68 -22.66 -13.63 18.93
N ARG A 69 -22.15 -12.49 18.42
CA ARG A 69 -22.92 -11.24 18.30
C ARG A 69 -22.69 -10.57 16.95
N GLU A 70 -23.76 -10.25 16.23
CA GLU A 70 -23.71 -9.47 14.98
C GLU A 70 -23.12 -8.06 15.18
N SER A 71 -23.24 -7.50 16.40
CA SER A 71 -22.54 -6.27 16.80
C SER A 71 -21.01 -6.40 16.69
N SER A 72 -20.47 -7.62 16.84
CA SER A 72 -19.02 -7.87 16.76
C SER A 72 -18.47 -7.60 15.36
N ILE A 73 -19.22 -7.88 14.28
CA ILE A 73 -18.72 -7.69 12.91
C ILE A 73 -18.55 -6.20 12.62
N ARG A 74 -19.55 -5.39 12.98
CA ARG A 74 -19.50 -3.94 12.80
C ARG A 74 -18.39 -3.31 13.64
N GLU A 75 -18.19 -3.79 14.87
CA GLU A 75 -17.09 -3.33 15.73
C GLU A 75 -15.72 -3.69 15.14
N CYS A 76 -15.55 -4.89 14.56
CA CYS A 76 -14.33 -5.28 13.86
C CYS A 76 -14.08 -4.43 12.61
N GLU A 77 -15.12 -4.12 11.83
CA GLU A 77 -15.01 -3.24 10.66
C GLU A 77 -14.64 -1.80 11.06
N GLU A 78 -15.27 -1.25 12.10
CA GLU A 78 -14.94 0.08 12.64
C GLU A 78 -13.49 0.13 13.16
N TRP A 79 -13.05 -0.92 13.85
CA TRP A 79 -11.66 -1.06 14.29
C TRP A 79 -10.70 -1.11 13.11
N ALA A 80 -10.99 -1.92 12.09
CA ALA A 80 -10.15 -2.08 10.90
C ALA A 80 -9.98 -0.75 10.16
N ASN A 81 -11.10 -0.02 9.95
CA ASN A 81 -11.07 1.29 9.32
C ASN A 81 -10.35 2.34 10.18
N ARG A 82 -10.42 2.25 11.51
CA ARG A 82 -9.65 3.10 12.41
C ARG A 82 -8.15 2.82 12.33
N ALA A 83 -7.76 1.53 12.32
CA ALA A 83 -6.37 1.11 12.16
C ALA A 83 -5.81 1.60 10.82
N LEU A 84 -6.58 1.43 9.74
CA LEU A 84 -6.21 1.88 8.40
C LEU A 84 -5.99 3.40 8.34
N ARG A 85 -6.89 4.21 8.93
CA ARG A 85 -6.75 5.67 9.03
C ARG A 85 -5.55 6.11 9.88
N SER A 86 -5.16 5.31 10.88
CA SER A 86 -3.98 5.59 11.71
C SER A 86 -2.69 5.42 10.91
N TYR A 87 -2.61 4.36 10.09
CA TYR A 87 -1.44 4.07 9.25
C TYR A 87 -1.35 4.99 8.03
N TYR A 88 -2.47 5.22 7.35
CA TYR A 88 -2.56 6.02 6.13
C TYR A 88 -3.35 7.28 6.43
N ARG A 89 -2.65 8.32 6.92
CA ARG A 89 -3.24 9.62 7.30
C ARG A 89 -4.06 10.28 6.19
N LEU A 90 -3.82 9.94 4.93
CA LEU A 90 -4.70 10.32 3.81
C LEU A 90 -5.82 9.28 3.70
N GLY A 91 -7.04 9.70 4.00
CA GLY A 91 -8.22 8.86 3.83
C GLY A 91 -8.48 8.51 2.37
N GLY A 92 -9.14 7.38 2.16
CA GLY A 92 -9.61 6.93 0.84
C GLY A 92 -9.79 5.43 0.77
N SER A 93 -8.90 4.68 1.43
CA SER A 93 -9.03 3.23 1.54
C SER A 93 -10.03 2.85 2.63
N SER A 94 -10.77 1.76 2.41
CA SER A 94 -11.80 1.28 3.33
C SER A 94 -11.84 -0.25 3.38
N ILE A 95 -12.20 -0.77 4.55
CA ILE A 95 -12.41 -2.19 4.77
C ILE A 95 -13.90 -2.42 5.03
N SER A 96 -14.46 -3.43 4.39
CA SER A 96 -15.83 -3.90 4.64
C SER A 96 -15.81 -5.39 4.97
N ILE A 97 -16.61 -5.80 5.94
CA ILE A 97 -16.75 -7.21 6.35
C ILE A 97 -18.22 -7.60 6.27
N GLU A 98 -18.51 -8.57 5.40
CA GLU A 98 -19.85 -9.09 5.19
C GLU A 98 -19.91 -10.58 5.56
N LYS A 99 -20.98 -10.98 6.25
CA LYS A 99 -21.27 -12.39 6.54
C LYS A 99 -22.16 -12.97 5.44
N LYS A 100 -21.61 -13.85 4.61
CA LYS A 100 -22.36 -14.62 3.60
C LYS A 100 -22.56 -16.06 4.07
N GLY A 101 -23.67 -16.30 4.78
CA GLY A 101 -24.01 -17.61 5.31
C GLY A 101 -23.04 -18.07 6.41
N GLU A 102 -22.33 -19.18 6.18
CA GLU A 102 -21.29 -19.71 7.08
C GLU A 102 -19.89 -19.09 6.85
N ASN A 103 -19.72 -18.28 5.80
CA ASN A 103 -18.44 -17.66 5.47
C ASN A 103 -18.46 -16.17 5.83
N LEU A 104 -17.33 -15.70 6.35
CA LEU A 104 -17.07 -14.30 6.56
C LEU A 104 -16.20 -13.80 5.40
N THR A 105 -16.69 -12.82 4.65
CA THR A 105 -15.98 -12.24 3.51
C THR A 105 -15.62 -10.80 3.84
N GLY A 106 -14.33 -10.49 3.82
CA GLY A 106 -13.81 -9.14 3.92
C GLY A 106 -13.32 -8.64 2.58
N VAL A 107 -13.55 -7.35 2.30
CA VAL A 107 -13.09 -6.67 1.08
C VAL A 107 -12.28 -5.44 1.48
N PHE A 108 -11.10 -5.31 0.87
CA PHE A 108 -10.25 -4.13 0.97
C PHE A 108 -10.39 -3.29 -0.31
N THR A 109 -10.82 -2.05 -0.13
CA THR A 109 -11.00 -1.07 -1.21
C THR A 109 -9.95 0.02 -1.08
N ASN A 110 -9.28 0.34 -2.19
CA ASN A 110 -8.27 1.40 -2.26
C ASN A 110 -8.91 2.81 -2.31
N ILE A 111 -8.09 3.85 -2.18
CA ILE A 111 -8.41 5.27 -2.39
C ILE A 111 -9.15 5.52 -3.72
N GLN A 112 -8.88 4.72 -4.75
CA GLN A 112 -9.54 4.82 -6.06
C GLN A 112 -10.92 4.12 -6.12
N GLY A 113 -11.40 3.55 -5.02
CA GLY A 113 -12.65 2.78 -5.00
C GLY A 113 -12.52 1.39 -5.65
N GLN A 114 -11.30 0.95 -5.96
CA GLN A 114 -11.05 -0.37 -6.55
C GLN A 114 -10.82 -1.41 -5.47
N GLU A 115 -11.41 -2.59 -5.63
CA GLU A 115 -11.13 -3.75 -4.79
C GLU A 115 -9.73 -4.27 -5.07
N GLU A 116 -8.82 -4.14 -4.11
CA GLU A 116 -7.43 -4.60 -4.22
C GLU A 116 -7.23 -5.99 -3.61
N GLY A 117 -8.18 -6.45 -2.80
CA GLY A 117 -8.13 -7.79 -2.25
C GLY A 117 -9.36 -8.20 -1.44
N THR A 118 -9.55 -9.51 -1.39
CA THR A 118 -10.67 -10.16 -0.73
C THR A 118 -10.13 -11.26 0.16
N VAL A 119 -10.67 -11.37 1.37
CA VAL A 119 -10.36 -12.44 2.31
C VAL A 119 -11.67 -13.16 2.61
N SER A 120 -11.71 -14.47 2.41
CA SER A 120 -12.84 -15.30 2.78
C SER A 120 -12.40 -16.30 3.83
N ILE A 121 -12.91 -16.14 5.06
CA ILE A 121 -12.66 -17.05 6.17
C ILE A 121 -13.90 -17.90 6.37
N LYS A 122 -13.73 -19.23 6.30
CA LYS A 122 -14.78 -20.17 6.68
C LYS A 122 -14.93 -20.17 8.20
N ARG A 123 -16.15 -20.10 8.73
CA ARG A 123 -16.38 -20.23 10.17
C ARG A 123 -15.75 -21.52 10.70
N PHE A 124 -14.92 -21.40 11.74
CA PHE A 124 -14.35 -22.56 12.39
C PHE A 124 -15.45 -23.31 13.15
N GLU A 125 -15.69 -24.56 12.78
CA GLU A 125 -16.68 -25.43 13.41
C GLU A 125 -15.96 -26.48 14.26
N PRO A 126 -15.65 -26.17 15.55
CA PRO A 126 -14.88 -27.06 16.41
C PRO A 126 -15.56 -28.42 16.57
N GLN A 127 -16.89 -28.48 16.51
CA GLN A 127 -17.65 -29.73 16.59
C GLN A 127 -17.43 -30.63 15.37
N LYS A 128 -17.37 -30.07 14.15
CA LYS A 128 -17.05 -30.84 12.94
C LYS A 128 -15.59 -31.28 12.96
N PHE A 129 -14.68 -30.40 13.39
CA PHE A 129 -13.28 -30.74 13.57
C PHE A 129 -13.09 -31.91 14.55
N LEU A 130 -13.68 -31.82 15.75
CA LEU A 130 -13.64 -32.89 16.75
C LEU A 130 -14.27 -34.19 16.25
N ARG A 131 -15.33 -34.11 15.45
CA ARG A 131 -15.96 -35.30 14.83
C ARG A 131 -15.03 -35.95 13.81
N ILE A 132 -14.29 -35.17 13.03
CA ILE A 132 -13.28 -35.66 12.09
C ILE A 132 -12.10 -36.28 12.84
N VAL A 133 -11.54 -35.60 13.85
CA VAL A 133 -10.43 -36.13 14.68
C VAL A 133 -10.84 -37.44 15.34
N ARG A 134 -12.03 -37.49 15.94
CA ARG A 134 -12.58 -38.72 16.54
C ARG A 134 -12.80 -39.84 15.53
N ALA A 135 -13.18 -39.51 14.29
CA ALA A 135 -13.35 -40.48 13.21
C ALA A 135 -12.01 -41.00 12.65
N ILE A 136 -10.95 -40.19 12.73
CA ILE A 136 -9.58 -40.56 12.33
C ILE A 136 -8.89 -41.39 13.42
N GLY A 137 -9.37 -41.34 14.67
CA GLY A 137 -8.92 -42.24 15.74
C GLY A 137 -7.60 -41.85 16.39
N ILE A 138 -7.34 -40.54 16.52
CA ILE A 138 -6.36 -40.00 17.48
C ILE A 138 -7.11 -39.59 18.75
#